data_AF-A0AB74F2R2-F1
#
_entry.id   AF-A0AB74F2R2-F1
#
_cell.length_a   1.000
_cell.length_b   1.000
_cell.length_c   1.000
_cell.angle_alpha   90.00
_cell.angle_beta   90.00
_cell.angle_gamma   90.00
#
_symmetry.space_group_name_H-M   'P 1'
#
loop_
_entity.id
_entity.type
_entity.pdbx_description
1 polymer ?
#
loop_
_entity_poly.entity_id
_entity_poly.type
_entity_poly.pdbx_seq_one_letter_code
_entity_poly.pdbx_strand_id
1 'polypeptide(L)'
;MSNLYDLFGQEETEPKPRNNQKWQAEQKANREYCYAQIEKSLETVGKSPELFQGYLNVQANFEYYTARNALLIQAQRETATKIADNTAWKEQGIFVKQSEFRNPILILEPGNPYTRDDGTTGQSFKAKKMYDITQTTCRVRSQKTGKLDDRMLIKSLISKAQ
;
A
#
# COMPACT_ATOMS: atom_id res chain seq x y z
N MET A 1 2.40 13.76 38.74
CA MET A 1 3.10 14.19 37.52
C MET A 1 2.25 13.72 36.36
N SER A 2 1.62 14.65 35.65
CA SER A 2 0.75 14.35 34.51
C SER A 2 1.64 14.07 33.30
N ASN A 3 1.55 12.88 32.72
CA ASN A 3 2.35 12.52 31.55
C ASN A 3 1.83 13.25 30.30
N LEU A 4 2.74 13.86 29.56
CA LEU A 4 2.51 14.55 28.27
C LEU A 4 1.88 13.63 27.20
N TYR A 5 1.83 12.32 27.46
CA TYR A 5 1.20 11.28 26.64
C TYR A 5 -0.33 11.22 26.76
N ASP A 6 -0.93 11.72 27.85
CA ASP A 6 -2.40 11.78 27.98
C ASP A 6 -3.04 12.86 27.10
N LEU A 7 -2.24 13.80 26.57
CA LEU A 7 -2.73 14.94 25.77
C LEU A 7 -2.93 14.59 24.29
N PHE A 8 -2.37 13.47 23.81
CA PHE A 8 -2.52 12.98 22.44
C PHE A 8 -3.34 11.69 22.36
N GLY A 9 -4.14 11.39 23.39
CA GLY A 9 -5.19 10.38 23.31
C GLY A 9 -6.21 10.77 22.25
N GLN A 10 -5.93 10.46 20.99
CA GLN A 10 -6.92 10.46 19.94
C GLN A 10 -7.98 9.43 20.36
N GLU A 11 -9.11 9.93 20.87
CA GLU A 11 -10.36 9.21 20.83
C GLU A 11 -10.68 8.95 19.34
N GLU A 12 -10.10 7.88 18.77
CA GLU A 12 -10.69 7.26 17.59
C GLU A 12 -12.05 6.74 18.01
N THR A 13 -13.09 7.52 17.70
CA THR A 13 -14.49 7.12 17.87
C THR A 13 -14.77 5.91 16.98
N GLU A 14 -14.50 4.70 17.49
CA GLU A 14 -14.96 3.48 16.86
C GLU A 14 -16.50 3.41 16.91
N PRO A 15 -17.20 3.15 15.79
CA PRO A 15 -18.65 3.02 15.80
C PRO A 15 -19.10 1.68 16.44
N LYS A 16 -19.84 1.75 17.56
CA LYS A 16 -20.60 0.64 18.22
C LYS A 16 -21.69 0.00 17.31
N PRO A 17 -22.31 -1.16 17.64
CA PRO A 17 -21.74 -2.50 17.82
C PRO A 17 -22.52 -3.57 17.00
N ARG A 18 -23.10 -3.22 15.85
CA ARG A 18 -23.76 -4.19 14.91
C ARG A 18 -22.89 -4.52 13.69
N ASN A 19 -21.96 -3.61 13.39
CA ASN A 19 -20.94 -3.74 12.34
C ASN A 19 -19.73 -4.57 12.78
N ASN A 20 -19.56 -4.80 14.09
CA ASN A 20 -18.34 -5.37 14.66
C ASN A 20 -18.10 -6.83 14.22
N GLN A 21 -19.11 -7.70 14.23
CA GLN A 21 -18.91 -9.12 13.84
C GLN A 21 -18.57 -9.29 12.34
N LYS A 22 -19.29 -8.59 11.44
CA LYS A 22 -18.99 -8.65 10.00
C LYS A 22 -17.62 -8.06 9.69
N TRP A 23 -17.30 -6.93 10.32
CA TRP A 23 -15.99 -6.30 10.19
C TRP A 23 -14.88 -7.20 10.76
N GLN A 24 -15.06 -7.81 11.93
CA GLN A 24 -14.10 -8.75 12.51
C GLN A 24 -13.88 -9.96 11.61
N ALA A 25 -14.95 -10.52 11.05
CA ALA A 25 -14.87 -11.64 10.11
C ALA A 25 -14.14 -11.25 8.83
N GLU A 26 -14.45 -10.07 8.26
CA GLU A 26 -13.75 -9.53 7.09
C GLU A 26 -12.27 -9.28 7.38
N GLN A 27 -11.95 -8.66 8.52
CA GLN A 27 -10.57 -8.42 8.92
C GLN A 27 -9.81 -9.73 9.15
N LYS A 28 -10.45 -10.74 9.74
CA LYS A 28 -9.87 -12.08 9.89
C LYS A 28 -9.59 -12.71 8.53
N ALA A 29 -10.57 -12.73 7.64
CA ALA A 29 -10.43 -13.28 6.29
C ALA A 29 -9.33 -12.55 5.48
N ASN A 30 -9.28 -11.22 5.55
CA ASN A 30 -8.27 -10.43 4.86
C ASN A 30 -6.85 -10.71 5.40
N ARG A 31 -6.70 -10.91 6.72
CA ARG A 31 -5.41 -11.29 7.32
C ARG A 31 -4.98 -12.68 6.88
N GLU A 32 -5.89 -13.65 6.93
CA GLU A 32 -5.63 -15.02 6.48
C GLU A 32 -5.21 -15.04 5.01
N TYR A 33 -5.91 -14.27 4.16
CA TYR A 33 -5.52 -14.07 2.76
C TYR A 33 -4.11 -13.50 2.62
N CYS A 34 -3.76 -12.45 3.38
CA CYS A 34 -2.43 -11.85 3.33
C CYS A 34 -1.35 -12.87 3.71
N TYR A 35 -1.53 -13.63 4.80
CA TYR A 35 -0.56 -14.64 5.20
C TYR A 35 -0.39 -15.74 4.16
N ALA A 36 -1.50 -16.23 3.58
CA ALA A 36 -1.46 -17.23 2.52
C ALA A 36 -0.73 -16.71 1.26
N GLN A 37 -0.93 -15.44 0.88
CA GLN A 37 -0.19 -14.83 -0.24
C GLN A 37 1.30 -14.71 0.07
N ILE A 38 1.66 -14.29 1.28
CA ILE A 38 3.07 -14.20 1.69
C ILE A 38 3.74 -15.58 1.61
N GLU A 39 3.10 -16.61 2.17
CA GLU A 39 3.64 -17.99 2.15
C GLU A 39 3.83 -18.49 0.70
N LYS A 40 2.81 -18.33 -0.15
CA LYS A 40 2.89 -18.64 -1.58
C LYS A 40 4.01 -17.88 -2.28
N SER A 41 4.17 -16.58 -2.01
CA SER A 41 5.24 -15.78 -2.58
C SER A 41 6.61 -16.25 -2.11
N LEU A 42 6.79 -16.59 -0.83
CA LEU A 42 8.06 -17.10 -0.31
C LEU A 42 8.47 -18.42 -0.98
N GLU A 43 7.51 -19.28 -1.32
CA GLU A 43 7.80 -20.55 -2.02
C GLU A 43 8.20 -20.37 -3.50
N THR A 44 7.80 -19.26 -4.13
CA THR A 44 7.87 -19.07 -5.59
C THR A 44 8.89 -18.02 -6.00
N VAL A 45 8.94 -16.88 -5.30
CA VAL A 45 9.80 -15.73 -5.59
C VAL A 45 11.27 -16.12 -5.53
N GLY A 46 11.69 -16.94 -4.56
CA GLY A 46 13.08 -17.41 -4.46
C GLY A 46 13.50 -18.43 -5.54
N LYS A 47 12.54 -19.01 -6.27
CA LYS A 47 12.78 -20.05 -7.28
C LYS A 47 12.74 -19.53 -8.72
N SER A 48 12.13 -18.36 -8.95
CA SER A 48 12.03 -17.74 -10.27
C SER A 48 12.78 -16.42 -10.30
N PRO A 49 13.81 -16.26 -11.14
CA PRO A 49 14.54 -15.01 -11.30
C PRO A 49 13.63 -13.83 -11.70
N GLU A 50 12.62 -14.08 -12.53
CA GLU A 50 11.66 -13.05 -12.99
C GLU A 50 10.79 -12.55 -11.84
N LEU A 51 10.25 -13.47 -11.02
CA LEU A 51 9.47 -13.10 -9.84
C LEU A 51 10.34 -12.43 -8.78
N PHE A 52 11.59 -12.87 -8.62
CA PHE A 52 12.55 -12.21 -7.73
C PHE A 52 12.84 -10.77 -8.16
N GLN A 53 13.07 -10.54 -9.46
CA GLN A 53 13.25 -9.21 -9.99
C GLN A 53 12.00 -8.34 -9.78
N GLY A 54 10.81 -8.89 -10.01
CA GLY A 54 9.56 -8.19 -9.71
C GLY A 54 9.44 -7.76 -8.25
N TYR A 55 9.84 -8.63 -7.32
CA TYR A 55 9.86 -8.33 -5.89
C TYR A 55 10.80 -7.17 -5.58
N LEU A 56 12.03 -7.22 -6.11
CA LEU A 56 13.02 -6.17 -5.90
C LEU A 56 12.57 -4.82 -6.48
N ASN A 57 11.93 -4.82 -7.65
CA ASN A 57 11.38 -3.61 -8.25
C ASN A 57 10.30 -2.98 -7.35
N VAL A 58 9.40 -3.80 -6.80
CA VAL A 58 8.37 -3.34 -5.86
C VAL A 58 9.01 -2.85 -4.55
N GLN A 59 9.92 -3.61 -3.94
CA GLN A 59 10.60 -3.21 -2.70
C GLN A 59 11.38 -1.90 -2.87
N ALA A 60 12.00 -1.68 -4.03
CA ALA A 60 12.69 -0.43 -4.35
C ALA A 60 11.73 0.76 -4.50
N ASN A 61 10.53 0.54 -5.08
CA ASN A 61 9.53 1.59 -5.23
C ASN A 61 8.79 1.91 -3.91
N PHE A 62 8.66 0.92 -3.01
CA PHE A 62 7.96 1.04 -1.73
C PHE A 62 8.94 0.98 -0.55
N GLU A 63 9.90 1.90 -0.51
CA GLU A 63 11.04 1.89 0.43
C GLU A 63 10.67 1.84 1.93
N TYR A 64 9.55 2.47 2.33
CA TYR A 64 9.07 2.49 3.72
C TYR A 64 8.20 1.28 4.09
N TYR A 65 7.93 0.38 3.13
CA TYR A 65 7.14 -0.81 3.37
C TYR A 65 8.05 -1.98 3.76
N THR A 66 7.54 -2.82 4.67
CA THR A 66 8.23 -4.05 5.05
C THR A 66 8.33 -5.00 3.85
N ALA A 67 9.34 -5.87 3.83
CA ALA A 67 9.50 -6.92 2.83
C ALA A 67 8.23 -7.76 2.61
N ARG A 68 7.50 -8.06 3.71
CA ARG A 68 6.21 -8.76 3.64
C ARG A 68 5.15 -7.98 2.86
N ASN A 69 5.07 -6.67 3.09
CA ASN A 69 4.13 -5.82 2.35
C ASN A 69 4.54 -5.63 0.90
N ALA A 70 5.83 -5.59 0.56
CA ALA A 70 6.25 -5.60 -0.83
C ALA A 70 5.89 -6.90 -1.55
N LEU A 71 6.04 -8.07 -0.90
CA LEU A 71 5.55 -9.34 -1.45
C LEU A 71 4.03 -9.31 -1.68
N LEU A 72 3.26 -8.75 -0.73
CA LEU A 72 1.81 -8.59 -0.89
C LEU A 72 1.45 -7.67 -2.05
N ILE A 73 2.14 -6.53 -2.18
CA ILE A 73 1.91 -5.57 -3.26
C ILE A 73 2.23 -6.23 -4.61
N GLN A 74 3.38 -6.90 -4.72
CA GLN A 74 3.78 -7.59 -5.95
C GLN A 74 2.76 -8.66 -6.35
N ALA A 75 2.34 -9.52 -5.41
CA ALA A 75 1.43 -10.63 -5.68
C ALA A 75 0.03 -10.14 -6.14
N GLN A 76 -0.42 -8.99 -5.65
CA GLN A 76 -1.74 -8.43 -5.96
C GLN A 76 -1.69 -7.48 -7.17
N ARG A 77 -0.60 -6.72 -7.33
CA ARG A 77 -0.43 -5.73 -8.39
C ARG A 77 1.05 -5.38 -8.60
N GLU A 78 1.73 -6.15 -9.43
CA GLU A 78 3.16 -5.96 -9.78
C GLU A 78 3.49 -4.59 -10.39
N THR A 79 2.50 -3.93 -11.01
CA THR A 79 2.64 -2.60 -11.63
C THR A 79 2.28 -1.45 -10.71
N ALA A 80 2.08 -1.71 -9.41
CA ALA A 80 1.77 -0.67 -8.44
C ALA A 80 2.93 0.33 -8.32
N THR A 81 2.60 1.62 -8.35
CA THR A 81 3.58 2.71 -8.31
C THR A 81 3.36 3.66 -7.14
N LYS A 82 2.10 3.92 -6.77
CA LYS A 82 1.76 4.72 -5.60
C LYS A 82 0.46 4.21 -5.02
N ILE A 83 0.49 3.74 -3.79
CA ILE A 83 -0.69 3.24 -3.09
C ILE A 83 -1.06 4.15 -1.92
N ALA A 84 -2.35 4.35 -1.72
CA ALA A 84 -2.88 5.01 -0.53
C ALA A 84 -4.27 4.45 -0.21
N ASP A 85 -4.77 4.69 1.00
CA ASP A 85 -6.16 4.37 1.33
C ASP A 85 -7.12 5.39 0.69
N ASN A 86 -8.42 5.07 0.75
CA ASN A 86 -9.46 5.91 0.16
C ASN A 86 -9.50 7.32 0.77
N THR A 87 -9.22 7.45 2.07
CA THR A 87 -9.17 8.72 2.79
C THR A 87 -8.03 9.60 2.30
N ALA A 88 -6.81 9.08 2.24
CA ALA A 88 -5.63 9.79 1.77
C ALA A 88 -5.73 10.20 0.30
N TRP A 89 -6.42 9.42 -0.54
CA TRP A 89 -6.72 9.84 -1.91
C TRP A 89 -7.72 11.00 -1.95
N LYS A 90 -8.81 10.92 -1.18
CA LYS A 90 -9.82 11.98 -1.12
C LYS A 90 -9.25 13.31 -0.65
N GLU A 91 -8.34 13.29 0.32
CA GLU A 91 -7.62 14.48 0.79
C GLU A 91 -6.80 15.15 -0.31
N GLN A 92 -6.32 14.37 -1.29
CA GLN A 92 -5.62 14.87 -2.49
C GLN A 92 -6.59 15.27 -3.63
N GLY A 93 -7.91 15.25 -3.40
CA GLY A 93 -8.93 15.49 -4.44
C GLY A 93 -9.03 14.36 -5.48
N ILE A 94 -8.46 13.19 -5.18
CA ILE A 94 -8.42 12.01 -6.04
C ILE A 94 -9.43 10.98 -5.49
N PHE A 95 -10.17 10.32 -6.37
CA PHE A 95 -11.18 9.34 -5.96
C PHE A 95 -10.86 7.95 -6.51
N VAL A 96 -11.06 6.92 -5.71
CA VAL A 96 -10.99 5.53 -6.20
C VAL A 96 -12.14 5.28 -7.17
N LYS A 97 -11.86 4.65 -8.32
CA LYS A 97 -12.87 4.31 -9.32
C LYS A 97 -13.88 3.33 -8.72
N GLN A 98 -15.17 3.49 -9.06
CA GLN A 98 -16.21 2.64 -8.50
C GLN A 98 -16.02 1.15 -8.82
N SER A 99 -15.48 0.83 -10.02
CA SER A 99 -15.14 -0.53 -10.44
C SER A 99 -14.02 -1.16 -9.61
N GLU A 100 -13.16 -0.36 -8.99
CA GLU A 100 -11.96 -0.82 -8.27
C GLU A 100 -12.20 -1.02 -6.77
N PHE A 101 -13.34 -0.57 -6.22
CA PHE A 101 -13.61 -0.69 -4.77
C PHE A 101 -13.55 -2.14 -4.26
N ARG A 102 -13.89 -3.12 -5.12
CA ARG A 102 -13.85 -4.55 -4.80
C ARG A 102 -12.49 -5.20 -5.05
N ASN A 103 -11.51 -4.46 -5.56
CA ASN A 103 -10.17 -4.94 -5.88
C ASN A 103 -9.07 -4.13 -5.14
N PRO A 104 -9.11 -4.02 -3.81
CA PRO A 104 -8.06 -3.33 -3.06
C PRO A 104 -6.76 -4.14 -3.05
N ILE A 105 -5.63 -3.45 -2.88
CA ILE A 105 -4.37 -4.05 -2.46
C ILE A 105 -4.40 -4.13 -0.93
N LEU A 106 -4.32 -5.34 -0.39
CA LEU A 106 -4.26 -5.57 1.05
C LEU A 106 -2.80 -5.52 1.54
N ILE A 107 -2.57 -4.73 2.60
CA ILE A 107 -1.29 -4.67 3.32
C ILE A 107 -1.50 -5.00 4.79
N LEU A 108 -0.44 -5.42 5.49
CA LEU A 108 -0.45 -5.63 6.93
C LEU A 108 0.15 -4.42 7.64
N GLU A 109 -0.61 -3.83 8.56
CA GLU A 109 -0.14 -2.80 9.48
C GLU A 109 -0.07 -3.36 10.90
N PRO A 110 0.92 -2.94 11.71
CA PRO A 110 0.89 -3.23 13.14
C PRO A 110 -0.35 -2.58 13.76
N GLY A 111 -1.15 -3.36 14.45
CA GLY A 111 -2.26 -2.90 15.27
C GLY A 111 -1.81 -2.53 16.69
N ASN A 112 -2.74 -2.52 17.63
CA ASN A 112 -2.42 -2.26 19.03
C ASN A 112 -1.66 -3.47 19.62
N PRO A 113 -0.63 -3.23 20.45
CA PRO A 113 -0.04 -4.27 21.27
C PRO A 113 -1.09 -4.86 22.21
N TYR A 114 -0.99 -6.15 22.50
CA TYR A 114 -1.87 -6.85 23.45
C TYR A 114 -1.04 -7.64 24.45
N THR A 115 -1.61 -7.94 25.61
CA THR A 115 -0.94 -8.78 26.60
C THR A 115 -1.32 -10.24 26.36
N ARG A 116 -0.32 -11.10 26.23
CA ARG A 116 -0.50 -12.56 26.15
C ARG A 116 -0.72 -13.14 27.55
N ASP A 117 -1.20 -14.38 27.60
CA ASP A 117 -1.47 -15.10 28.85
C ASP A 117 -0.20 -15.30 29.73
N ASP A 118 0.98 -15.26 29.11
CA ASP A 118 2.29 -15.36 29.77
C ASP A 118 2.82 -14.01 30.31
N GLY A 119 2.03 -12.93 30.21
CA GLY A 119 2.42 -11.58 30.63
C GLY A 119 3.31 -10.83 29.62
N THR A 120 3.66 -11.44 28.49
CA THR A 120 4.44 -10.77 27.44
C THR A 120 3.56 -9.92 26.53
N THR A 121 4.14 -8.87 25.95
CA THR A 121 3.43 -8.04 24.95
C THR A 121 3.52 -8.68 23.57
N GLY A 122 2.36 -8.93 22.95
CA GLY A 122 2.21 -9.33 21.56
C GLY A 122 1.85 -8.17 20.66
N GLN A 123 2.26 -8.27 19.39
CA GLN A 123 1.91 -7.30 18.35
C GLN A 123 0.78 -7.87 17.50
N SER A 124 -0.36 -7.20 17.48
CA SER A 124 -1.43 -7.54 16.54
C SER A 124 -1.12 -6.97 15.16
N PHE A 125 -1.67 -7.59 14.11
CA PHE A 125 -1.63 -7.05 12.76
C PHE A 125 -3.05 -6.86 12.25
N LYS A 126 -3.29 -5.78 11.50
CA LYS A 126 -4.55 -5.52 10.80
C LYS A 126 -4.31 -5.50 9.30
N ALA A 127 -5.23 -6.09 8.54
CA ALA A 127 -5.21 -5.95 7.09
C ALA A 127 -5.87 -4.61 6.73
N LYS A 128 -5.19 -3.79 5.92
CA LYS A 128 -5.69 -2.50 5.45
C LYS A 128 -5.86 -2.53 3.94
N LYS A 129 -6.95 -1.92 3.46
CA LYS A 129 -7.27 -1.77 2.04
C LYS A 129 -6.60 -0.51 1.49
N MET A 130 -5.74 -0.71 0.51
CA MET A 130 -5.05 0.34 -0.24
C MET A 130 -5.46 0.28 -1.72
N TYR A 131 -5.24 1.36 -2.43
CA TYR A 131 -5.51 1.48 -3.86
C TYR A 131 -4.33 2.14 -4.55
N ASP A 132 -3.89 1.56 -5.67
CA ASP A 132 -2.88 2.16 -6.52
C ASP A 132 -3.44 3.36 -7.29
N ILE A 133 -2.57 4.31 -7.66
CA ILE A 133 -2.94 5.51 -8.43
C ILE A 133 -3.68 5.18 -9.72
N THR A 134 -3.37 4.06 -10.39
CA THR A 134 -4.07 3.61 -11.61
C THR A 134 -5.51 3.17 -11.35
N GLN A 135 -5.86 2.85 -10.10
CA GLN A 135 -7.22 2.54 -9.64
C GLN A 135 -8.04 3.79 -9.32
N THR A 136 -7.45 4.97 -9.43
CA THR A 136 -8.10 6.24 -9.10
C THR A 136 -8.50 7.05 -10.33
N THR A 137 -9.26 8.12 -10.12
CA THR A 137 -9.59 9.13 -11.13
C THR A 137 -8.41 10.02 -11.49
N CYS A 138 -7.24 9.85 -10.84
CA CYS A 138 -6.04 10.59 -11.18
C CYS A 138 -5.74 10.41 -12.68
N ARG A 139 -5.73 11.52 -13.42
CA ARG A 139 -5.21 11.53 -14.78
C ARG A 139 -3.70 11.43 -14.65
N VAL A 140 -3.18 10.21 -14.71
CA VAL A 140 -1.76 10.00 -14.97
C VAL A 140 -1.51 10.71 -16.30
N ARG A 141 -0.85 11.87 -16.28
CA ARG A 141 -0.18 12.35 -17.48
C ARG A 141 0.77 11.21 -17.79
N SER A 142 0.42 10.39 -18.77
CA SER A 142 1.41 9.58 -19.47
C SER A 142 2.55 10.57 -19.69
N GLN A 143 3.70 10.31 -19.07
CA GLN A 143 4.92 10.88 -19.58
C GLN A 143 4.93 10.35 -21.00
N LYS A 144 4.43 11.17 -21.92
CA LYS A 144 4.67 10.95 -23.33
C LYS A 144 6.17 11.06 -23.40
N THR A 145 6.85 9.93 -23.36
CA THR A 145 8.03 9.69 -24.17
C THR A 145 7.59 9.70 -25.64
N GLY A 146 6.84 10.74 -26.04
CA GLY A 146 6.79 11.09 -27.44
C GLY A 146 8.24 11.33 -27.78
N LYS A 147 8.76 10.59 -28.76
CA LYS A 147 10.10 10.83 -29.30
C LYS A 147 10.23 12.34 -29.46
N LEU A 148 11.02 12.96 -28.58
CA LEU A 148 11.34 14.36 -28.73
C LEU A 148 12.14 14.41 -30.02
N ASP A 149 11.66 15.19 -30.98
CA ASP A 149 12.34 15.33 -32.26
C ASP A 149 13.78 15.82 -31.96
N ASP A 150 14.80 15.06 -32.36
CA ASP A 150 16.20 15.32 -32.01
C ASP A 150 16.61 16.75 -32.41
N ARG A 151 16.00 17.29 -33.48
CA ARG A 151 16.18 18.68 -33.89
C ARG A 151 15.68 19.69 -32.87
N MET A 152 14.54 19.44 -32.22
CA MET A 152 14.04 20.29 -31.15
C MET A 152 14.93 20.25 -29.92
N LEU A 153 15.48 19.08 -29.57
CA LEU A 153 16.44 18.94 -28.48
C LEU A 153 17.71 19.75 -28.75
N ILE A 154 18.32 19.57 -29.91
CA ILE A 154 19.54 20.30 -30.32
C ILE A 154 19.28 21.81 -30.33
N LYS A 155 18.17 22.26 -30.92
CA LYS A 155 17.82 23.68 -30.95
C LYS A 155 17.64 24.25 -29.54
N SER A 156 17.03 23.50 -28.63
CA SER A 156 16.83 23.94 -27.24
C SER A 156 18.13 24.05 -26.44
N LEU A 157 19.11 23.17 -26.71
CA LEU A 157 20.43 23.22 -26.10
C LEU A 157 21.22 24.43 -26.60
N ILE A 158 21.18 24.68 -27.91
CA ILE A 158 21.86 25.83 -28.52
C ILE A 158 21.24 27.15 -28.04
N SER A 159 19.91 27.25 -27.93
CA SER A 159 19.23 28.47 -27.49
C SER A 159 19.47 28.83 -26.02
N LYS A 160 19.91 27.88 -25.19
CA LYS A 160 20.26 28.12 -23.78
C LYS A 160 21.72 28.50 -23.58
N ALA A 161 22.54 28.44 -24.63
CA ALA A 161 23.96 28.76 -24.60
C ALA A 161 24.27 30.20 -25.06
N GLN A 162 23.25 31.05 -25.24
CA GLN A 162 23.37 32.47 -25.58
C GLN A 162 22.89 33.36 -24.43
#